data_AF-A0A5K7Z9R4-F1
#
_entry.id   AF-A0A5K7Z9R4-F1
#
_cell.length_a   1.000
_cell.length_b   1.000
_cell.length_c   1.000
_cell.angle_alpha   90.00
_cell.angle_beta   90.00
_cell.angle_gamma   90.00
#
_symmetry.space_group_name_H-M   'P 1'
#
loop_
_entity.id
_entity.type
_entity.pdbx_description
1 polymer ?
#
loop_
_entity_poly.entity_id
_entity_poly.type
_entity_poly.pdbx_seq_one_letter_code
_entity_poly.pdbx_strand_id
1 'polypeptide(L)'
;MKVRGAELNDLDQVVEFTAAEAREAEGHEKDTKTLRDGIKAALEDRSIAMYWVLMNQNNETVPDRKLFLKQRKPRLHRFSF
;
A
#
# COMPACT_ATOMS: atom_id res chain seq x y z
N MET A 1 12.09 7.47 -14.25
CA MET A 1 11.28 6.98 -13.12
C MET A 1 10.68 5.64 -13.50
N LYS A 2 10.62 4.69 -12.57
CA LYS A 2 10.12 3.32 -12.80
C LYS A 2 9.11 2.97 -11.71
N VAL A 3 8.02 2.31 -12.06
CA VAL A 3 7.06 1.77 -11.08
C VAL A 3 7.36 0.29 -10.86
N ARG A 4 7.37 -0.17 -9.61
CA ARG A 4 7.45 -1.60 -9.26
C ARG A 4 6.43 -1.98 -8.19
N GLY A 5 6.11 -3.26 -8.09
CA GLY A 5 5.35 -3.79 -6.95
C GLY A 5 6.13 -3.56 -5.65
N ALA A 6 5.43 -3.13 -4.61
CA ALA A 6 5.99 -2.98 -3.28
C ALA A 6 6.34 -4.36 -2.70
N GLU A 7 7.40 -4.39 -1.91
CA GLU A 7 7.89 -5.57 -1.20
C GLU A 7 7.84 -5.33 0.30
N LEU A 8 8.09 -6.36 1.10
CA LEU A 8 8.12 -6.27 2.57
C LEU A 8 9.09 -5.21 3.09
N ASN A 9 10.20 -4.95 2.38
CA ASN A 9 11.16 -3.90 2.74
C ASN A 9 10.59 -2.48 2.60
N ASP A 10 9.51 -2.30 1.82
CA ASP A 10 8.83 -1.02 1.65
C ASP A 10 7.71 -0.82 2.70
N LEU A 11 7.50 -1.79 3.61
CA LEU A 11 6.39 -1.78 4.56
C LEU A 11 6.31 -0.48 5.36
N ASP A 12 7.42 -0.05 5.95
CA ASP A 12 7.45 1.15 6.80
C ASP A 12 7.03 2.40 6.02
N GLN A 13 7.55 2.55 4.80
CA GLN A 13 7.15 3.62 3.89
C GLN A 13 5.66 3.53 3.55
N VAL A 14 5.16 2.37 3.11
CA VAL A 14 3.76 2.20 2.72
C VAL A 14 2.81 2.53 3.89
N VAL A 15 3.18 2.17 5.11
CA VAL A 15 2.42 2.50 6.33
C VAL A 15 2.41 4.00 6.57
N GLU A 16 3.57 4.66 6.54
CA GLU A 16 3.69 6.09 6.75
C GLU A 16 2.86 6.87 5.73
N PHE A 17 2.93 6.49 4.45
CA PHE A 17 2.12 7.11 3.39
C PHE A 17 0.63 6.88 3.60
N THR A 18 0.21 5.65 3.88
CA THR A 18 -1.21 5.36 4.08
C THR A 18 -1.77 6.07 5.32
N ALA A 19 -0.96 6.23 6.37
CA ALA A 19 -1.32 6.99 7.56
C ALA A 19 -1.44 8.49 7.26
N ALA A 20 -0.49 9.04 6.50
CA ALA A 20 -0.51 10.44 6.06
C ALA A 20 -1.74 10.74 5.17
N GLU A 21 -2.04 9.88 4.19
CA GLU A 21 -3.24 10.02 3.34
C GLU A 21 -4.53 9.93 4.16
N ALA A 22 -4.64 8.96 5.09
CA ALA A 22 -5.82 8.85 5.96
C ALA A 22 -5.99 10.09 6.84
N ARG A 23 -4.90 10.65 7.37
CA ARG A 23 -4.92 11.88 8.16
C ARG A 23 -5.36 13.08 7.32
N GLU A 24 -4.87 13.20 6.09
CA GLU A 24 -5.23 14.31 5.18
C GLU A 24 -6.67 14.20 4.65
N ALA A 25 -7.14 12.98 4.36
CA ALA A 25 -8.46 12.75 3.78
C ALA A 25 -9.59 12.70 4.82
N GLU A 26 -9.36 12.08 5.98
CA GLU A 26 -10.39 11.82 6.99
C GLU A 26 -10.21 12.66 8.27
N GLY A 27 -9.09 13.36 8.44
CA GLY A 27 -8.81 14.17 9.64
C GLY A 27 -8.59 13.37 10.93
N HIS A 28 -8.62 12.04 10.86
CA HIS A 28 -8.48 11.14 12.00
C HIS A 28 -7.23 10.25 11.88
N GLU A 29 -6.53 10.08 12.99
CA GLU A 29 -5.38 9.18 13.10
C GLU A 29 -5.90 7.74 13.25
N LYS A 30 -5.80 6.94 12.18
CA LYS A 30 -6.08 5.50 12.27
C LYS A 30 -5.05 4.85 13.20
N ASP A 31 -5.48 3.85 13.96
CA ASP A 31 -4.60 3.02 14.78
C ASP A 31 -3.47 2.45 13.91
N THR A 32 -2.26 2.98 14.10
CA THR A 32 -1.09 2.73 13.27
C THR A 32 -0.66 1.28 13.30
N LYS A 33 -0.94 0.58 14.41
CA LYS A 33 -0.67 -0.85 14.56
C LYS A 33 -1.57 -1.68 13.66
N THR A 34 -2.89 -1.45 13.70
CA THR A 34 -3.86 -2.12 12.83
C THR A 34 -3.59 -1.84 11.36
N LEU A 35 -3.18 -0.60 11.03
CA LEU A 35 -2.79 -0.23 9.68
C LEU A 35 -1.54 -0.99 9.20
N ARG A 36 -0.50 -1.06 10.04
CA ARG A 36 0.73 -1.80 9.76
C ARG A 36 0.45 -3.28 9.53
N ASP A 37 -0.33 -3.91 10.39
CA ASP A 37 -0.67 -5.33 10.29
C ASP A 37 -1.45 -5.63 9.00
N GLY A 38 -2.40 -4.77 8.64
CA GLY A 38 -3.17 -4.92 7.39
C GLY A 38 -2.34 -4.72 6.12
N ILE A 39 -1.39 -3.78 6.13
CA ILE A 39 -0.48 -3.56 4.99
C ILE A 39 0.51 -4.72 4.89
N LYS A 40 1.06 -5.18 6.01
CA LYS A 40 1.96 -6.32 6.05
C LYS A 40 1.29 -7.57 5.46
N ALA A 41 0.08 -7.88 5.92
CA ALA A 41 -0.69 -9.02 5.39
C ALA A 41 -0.93 -8.92 3.88
N ALA A 42 -1.16 -7.71 3.36
CA ALA A 42 -1.34 -7.50 1.92
C ALA A 42 -0.03 -7.55 1.10
N LEU A 43 1.11 -7.20 1.70
CA LEU A 43 2.42 -7.38 1.07
C LEU A 43 2.84 -8.86 1.05
N GLU A 44 2.48 -9.61 2.09
CA GLU A 44 2.68 -11.07 2.18
C GLU A 44 1.73 -11.83 1.23
N ASP A 45 0.47 -11.40 1.13
CA ASP A 45 -0.54 -11.98 0.24
C ASP A 45 -1.06 -10.97 -0.79
N ARG A 46 -0.48 -11.04 -1.98
CA ARG A 46 -0.83 -10.21 -3.14
C ARG A 46 -2.26 -10.44 -3.66
N SER A 47 -2.97 -11.46 -3.19
CA SER A 47 -4.39 -11.68 -3.51
C SER A 47 -5.31 -10.70 -2.79
N ILE A 48 -4.87 -10.13 -1.66
CA ILE A 48 -5.62 -9.17 -0.84
C ILE A 48 -5.56 -7.77 -1.46
N ALA A 49 -4.34 -7.28 -1.67
CA ALA A 49 -4.09 -6.00 -2.34
C ALA A 49 -2.70 -5.98 -2.94
N MET A 50 -2.54 -5.22 -4.04
CA MET A 50 -1.23 -4.92 -4.60
C MET A 50 -0.88 -3.46 -4.30
N TYR A 51 0.30 -3.24 -3.73
CA TYR A 51 0.89 -1.92 -3.54
C TYR A 51 1.97 -1.71 -4.59
N TRP A 52 2.13 -0.47 -5.06
CA TRP A 52 3.12 -0.08 -6.05
C TRP A 52 3.92 1.09 -5.50
N VAL A 53 5.23 1.07 -5.72
CA VAL A 53 6.16 2.15 -5.38
C VAL A 53 6.75 2.75 -6.66
N LEU A 54 6.93 4.06 -6.65
CA LEU A 54 7.66 4.78 -7.68
C LEU A 54 9.15 4.81 -7.30
N MET A 55 10.03 4.54 -8.26
CA MET A 55 11.47 4.63 -8.11
C MET A 55 12.05 5.74 -8.99
N ASN A 56 13.03 6.46 -8.46
CA ASN A 56 13.81 7.45 -9.20
C ASN A 56 14.82 6.76 -10.15
N GLN A 57 15.68 7.55 -10.80
CA GLN A 57 16.72 7.02 -11.69
C GLN A 57 17.84 6.27 -10.94
N ASN A 58 17.94 6.43 -9.62
CA ASN A 58 18.93 5.79 -8.76
C ASN A 58 18.41 4.48 -8.13
N ASN A 59 17.25 3.97 -8.59
CA ASN A 59 16.54 2.84 -7.97
C ASN A 59 16.10 3.08 -6.50
N GLU A 60 16.03 4.32 -6.06
CA GLU A 60 15.52 4.66 -4.73
C GLU A 60 14.02 4.91 -4.84
N THR A 61 13.27 4.43 -3.85
CA THR A 61 11.84 4.73 -3.69
C THR A 61 11.65 6.23 -3.54
N VAL A 62 10.82 6.82 -4.41
CA VAL A 62 10.45 8.23 -4.31
C VAL A 62 9.36 8.34 -3.26
N PRO A 63 9.57 9.11 -2.17
CA PRO A 63 8.56 9.33 -1.15
C PRO A 63 7.44 10.29 -1.61
N ASP A 64 7.26 10.47 -2.92
CA ASP A 64 6.27 11.40 -3.45
C ASP A 64 4.87 10.86 -3.17
N ARG A 65 4.13 11.62 -2.36
CA ARG A 65 2.86 11.23 -1.71
C ARG A 65 1.74 10.83 -2.68
N LYS A 66 1.91 11.07 -3.99
CA LYS A 66 0.83 10.93 -4.98
C LYS A 66 0.76 9.59 -5.71
N LEU A 67 1.71 8.67 -5.55
CA LEU A 67 1.79 7.50 -6.45
C LEU A 67 1.74 6.12 -5.78
N PHE A 68 0.97 5.97 -4.70
CA PHE A 68 0.59 4.64 -4.21
C PHE A 68 -0.76 4.22 -4.80
N LEU A 69 -0.71 3.30 -5.77
CA LEU A 69 -1.93 2.71 -6.32
C LEU A 69 -2.31 1.48 -5.50
N LYS A 70 -3.17 1.62 -4.50
CA LYS A 70 -3.75 0.46 -3.80
C LYS A 70 -4.80 -0.19 -4.71
N GLN A 71 -4.44 -1.27 -5.39
CA GLN A 71 -5.40 -2.06 -6.15
C GLN A 71 -5.94 -3.18 -5.26
N ARG A 72 -7.16 -3.00 -4.72
CA ARG A 72 -7.89 -4.09 -4.05
C ARG A 72 -8.41 -5.05 -5.13
N LYS A 73 -8.04 -6.33 -5.07
CA LYS A 73 -8.64 -7.33 -5.94
C LYS A 73 -10.11 -7.49 -5.52
N PRO A 74 -11.08 -7.50 -6.47
CA PRO A 74 -12.44 -7.86 -6.12
C PRO A 74 -12.41 -9.31 -5.62
N ARG A 75 -13.00 -9.57 -4.44
CA ARG A 75 -13.29 -10.94 -4.02
C ARG A 75 -14.20 -11.52 -5.09
N LEU A 76 -13.67 -12.39 -5.95
CA LEU A 76 -14.50 -13.30 -6.75
C LEU A 76 -15.23 -14.20 -5.73
N HIS A 77 -16.40 -13.77 -5.28
CA HIS A 77 -17.40 -14.70 -4.81
C HIS A 77 -17.85 -15.50 -6.02
N ARG A 78 -17.21 -16.66 -6.18
CA ARG A 78 -17.75 -17.77 -6.93
C ARG A 78 -18.96 -18.28 -6.15
N PHE A 79 -20.14 -17.80 -6.50
CA PHE A 79 -21.36 -18.57 -6.34
C PHE A 79 -21.72 -19.12 -7.71
N SER A 80 -21.38 -20.40 -7.91
CA SER A 80 -22.11 -21.27 -8.82
C SER A 80 -23.31 -21.77 -8.03
N PHE A 81 -24.52 -21.55 -8.53
CA PHE A 81 -25.62 -22.51 -8.71
C PHE A 81 -26.75 -21.83 -9.48
#